data_AF-A0A418CHH8-F1
#
_entry.id   AF-A0A418CHH8-F1
#
_cell.length_a   1.000
_cell.length_b   1.000
_cell.length_c   1.000
_cell.angle_alpha   90.00
_cell.angle_beta   90.00
_cell.angle_gamma   90.00
#
_symmetry.space_group_name_H-M   'P 1'
#
loop_
_entity.id
_entity.type
_entity.pdbx_description
1 polymer ?
#
loop_
_entity_poly.entity_id
_entity_poly.type
_entity_poly.pdbx_seq_one_letter_code
_entity_poly.pdbx_strand_id
1 'polypeptide(L)'
;MKKLSNIIPAAKLRRMTPLCPKQRNKTRWSSSVAMLARYVELILFLPQLGLDDIDMLLHNSRQDRDVELLIAQLTDLNSVTLALQDKSLTLADVRLLFDDVVVQYPGAEVCLGSDASIVEDPTFESGVVKVLQHMEASLNEDERMAIALLSMPSMPNGGYVGDTDSMSMATRALKRRKLLQARSNYLDCRFLRPTSNMCERLVLCDEVGDDRPPSQCAAIKL
;
A
#
# COMPACT_ATOMS: atom_id res chain seq x y z
N MET A 1 5.24 27.35 -6.30
CA MET A 1 3.86 27.51 -5.78
C MET A 1 3.68 28.60 -4.71
N LYS A 2 4.56 28.73 -3.69
CA LYS A 2 4.42 29.75 -2.62
C LYS A 2 4.38 31.21 -3.11
N LYS A 3 5.21 31.59 -4.09
CA LYS A 3 5.18 32.95 -4.66
C LYS A 3 3.85 33.26 -5.37
N LEU A 4 3.23 32.26 -6.00
CA LEU A 4 1.95 32.43 -6.69
C LEU A 4 0.78 32.72 -5.75
N SER A 5 0.90 32.40 -4.45
CA SER A 5 -0.11 32.77 -3.44
C SER A 5 0.03 34.19 -2.93
N ASN A 6 1.08 34.93 -3.32
CA ASN A 6 1.21 36.34 -2.96
C ASN A 6 0.13 37.19 -3.67
N ILE A 7 -0.26 38.31 -3.06
CA ILE A 7 -1.39 39.14 -3.50
C ILE A 7 -1.29 39.52 -4.98
N ILE A 8 -0.13 40.01 -5.43
CA ILE A 8 0.07 40.50 -6.81
C ILE A 8 0.05 39.33 -7.84
N PRO A 9 0.90 38.29 -7.71
CA PRO A 9 0.82 37.11 -8.57
C PRO A 9 -0.57 36.48 -8.62
N ALA A 10 -1.21 36.28 -7.46
CA ALA A 10 -2.53 35.67 -7.39
C ALA A 10 -3.60 36.51 -8.08
N ALA A 11 -3.57 37.83 -7.91
CA ALA A 11 -4.51 38.74 -8.57
C ALA A 11 -4.35 38.74 -10.08
N LYS A 12 -3.10 38.75 -10.59
CA LYS A 12 -2.82 38.63 -12.02
C LYS A 12 -3.28 37.28 -12.57
N LEU A 13 -2.96 36.17 -11.90
CA LEU A 13 -3.31 34.83 -12.32
C LEU A 13 -4.82 34.62 -12.43
N ARG A 14 -5.60 35.13 -11.47
CA ARG A 14 -7.08 35.06 -11.48
C ARG A 14 -7.73 35.76 -12.68
N ARG A 15 -7.03 36.72 -13.31
CA ARG A 15 -7.51 37.37 -14.54
C ARG A 15 -7.34 36.47 -15.78
N MET A 16 -6.46 35.48 -15.71
CA MET A 16 -6.11 34.60 -16.84
C MET A 16 -6.76 33.22 -16.72
N THR A 17 -6.92 32.71 -15.50
CA THR A 17 -7.46 31.37 -15.24
C THR A 17 -8.22 31.33 -13.91
N PRO A 18 -9.31 30.54 -13.80
CA PRO A 18 -9.98 30.30 -12.52
C PRO A 18 -9.13 29.44 -11.56
N LEU A 19 -8.02 28.87 -12.03
CA LEU A 19 -7.17 27.98 -11.24
C LEU A 19 -6.35 28.76 -10.20
N CYS A 20 -6.44 28.31 -8.95
CA CYS A 20 -5.61 28.83 -7.85
C CYS A 20 -4.40 27.92 -7.59
N PRO A 21 -3.24 28.48 -7.18
CA PRO A 21 -2.09 27.68 -6.76
C PRO A 21 -2.44 26.88 -5.50
N LYS A 22 -2.06 25.60 -5.50
CA LYS A 22 -2.14 24.74 -4.31
C LYS A 22 -0.78 24.73 -3.60
N GLN A 23 -0.79 24.71 -2.27
CA GLN A 23 0.42 24.55 -1.47
C GLN A 23 0.53 23.10 -0.98
N ARG A 24 1.77 22.62 -0.88
CA ARG A 24 2.06 21.37 -0.19
C ARG A 24 1.67 21.50 1.29
N ASN A 25 0.87 20.58 1.77
CA ASN A 25 0.65 20.32 3.18
C ASN A 25 1.68 19.31 3.66
N LYS A 26 2.48 19.67 4.68
CA LYS A 26 3.52 18.81 5.22
C LYS A 26 2.98 17.49 5.81
N THR A 27 1.76 17.49 6.33
CA THR A 27 1.18 16.31 6.99
C THR A 27 0.46 15.37 6.04
N ARG A 28 0.21 15.78 4.78
CA ARG A 28 -0.62 15.03 3.84
C ARG A 28 0.07 14.86 2.50
N TRP A 29 0.55 13.65 2.21
CA TRP A 29 1.32 13.36 1.00
C TRP A 29 0.57 13.68 -0.30
N SER A 30 -0.73 13.40 -0.37
CA SER A 30 -1.58 13.70 -1.54
C SER A 30 -1.60 15.18 -1.94
N SER A 31 -1.26 16.09 -1.01
CA SER A 31 -1.12 17.51 -1.30
C SER A 31 0.08 17.84 -2.18
N SER A 32 1.18 17.06 -2.10
CA SER A 32 2.34 17.21 -2.99
C SER A 32 1.96 16.88 -4.42
N VAL A 33 1.22 15.78 -4.62
CA VAL A 33 0.70 15.37 -5.93
C VAL A 33 -0.24 16.43 -6.49
N ALA A 34 -1.21 16.87 -5.70
CA ALA A 34 -2.16 17.91 -6.10
C ALA A 34 -1.48 19.25 -6.38
N MET A 35 -0.40 19.58 -5.68
CA MET A 35 0.41 20.78 -5.91
C MET A 35 1.13 20.71 -7.25
N LEU A 36 1.79 19.59 -7.56
CA LEU A 36 2.54 19.40 -8.81
C LEU A 36 1.60 19.32 -10.01
N ALA A 37 0.49 18.60 -9.91
CA ALA A 37 -0.55 18.59 -10.94
C ALA A 37 -1.08 20.02 -11.22
N ARG A 38 -1.32 20.81 -10.16
CA ARG A 38 -1.71 22.23 -10.31
C ARG A 38 -0.60 23.08 -10.92
N TYR A 39 0.67 22.78 -10.66
CA TYR A 39 1.77 23.49 -11.30
C TYR A 39 1.77 23.26 -12.82
N VAL A 40 1.59 22.01 -13.27
CA VAL A 40 1.49 21.68 -14.71
C VAL A 40 0.32 22.40 -15.38
N GLU A 41 -0.84 22.48 -14.71
CA GLU A 41 -1.98 23.26 -15.24
C GLU A 41 -1.68 24.77 -15.33
N LEU A 42 -0.83 25.29 -14.43
CA LEU A 42 -0.54 26.72 -14.34
C LEU A 42 0.63 27.17 -15.21
N ILE A 43 1.56 26.28 -15.57
CA ILE A 43 2.85 26.64 -16.19
C ILE A 43 2.68 27.48 -17.46
N LEU A 44 1.63 27.22 -18.24
CA LEU A 44 1.30 27.92 -19.49
C LEU A 44 0.96 29.41 -19.27
N PHE A 45 0.46 29.76 -18.08
CA PHE A 45 0.06 31.13 -17.71
C PHE A 45 1.18 31.90 -17.02
N LEU A 46 2.14 31.21 -16.40
CA LEU A 46 3.15 31.84 -15.56
C LEU A 46 4.03 32.86 -16.33
N PRO A 47 4.54 32.57 -17.55
CA PRO A 47 5.31 33.54 -18.32
C PRO A 47 4.53 34.81 -18.67
N GLN A 48 3.20 34.72 -18.75
CA GLN A 48 2.34 35.83 -19.15
C GLN A 48 2.09 36.81 -17.99
N LEU A 49 2.50 36.47 -16.76
CA LEU A 49 2.37 37.34 -15.61
C LEU A 49 3.32 38.55 -15.70
N GLY A 50 4.44 38.41 -16.43
CA GLY A 50 5.48 39.44 -16.57
C GLY A 50 6.01 39.86 -15.20
N LEU A 51 6.48 38.87 -14.42
CA LEU A 51 6.97 39.05 -13.07
C LEU A 51 8.31 38.33 -12.97
N ASP A 52 9.41 39.08 -13.04
CA ASP A 52 10.78 38.56 -13.08
C ASP A 52 11.05 37.54 -11.97
N ASP A 53 10.49 37.75 -10.78
CA ASP A 53 10.70 36.88 -9.63
C ASP A 53 10.01 35.50 -9.75
N ILE A 54 9.02 35.38 -10.64
CA ILE A 54 8.38 34.12 -11.05
C ILE A 54 9.09 33.54 -12.26
N ASP A 55 9.41 34.38 -13.25
CA ASP A 55 10.03 33.94 -14.50
C ASP A 55 11.41 33.30 -14.24
N MET A 56 12.17 33.83 -13.28
CA MET A 56 13.44 33.25 -12.81
C MET A 56 13.29 31.91 -12.08
N LEU A 57 12.08 31.49 -11.74
CA LEU A 57 11.78 30.20 -11.10
C LEU A 57 11.15 29.19 -12.05
N LEU A 58 10.87 29.58 -13.30
CA LEU A 58 10.34 28.65 -14.29
C LEU A 58 11.37 27.58 -14.58
N HIS A 59 10.88 26.35 -14.63
CA HIS A 59 11.69 25.20 -14.98
C HIS A 59 12.08 25.28 -16.45
N ASN A 60 13.25 24.72 -16.76
CA ASN A 60 13.62 24.44 -18.14
C ASN A 60 12.94 23.15 -18.63
N SER A 61 13.02 22.90 -19.94
CA SER A 61 12.37 21.73 -20.57
C SER A 61 12.80 20.39 -19.98
N ARG A 62 14.04 20.26 -19.49
CA ARG A 62 14.51 19.04 -18.81
C ARG A 62 13.85 18.88 -17.45
N GLN A 63 13.83 19.95 -16.67
CA GLN A 63 13.18 19.97 -15.35
C GLN A 63 11.68 19.71 -15.46
N ASP A 64 11.00 20.21 -16.49
CA ASP A 64 9.58 19.92 -16.70
C ASP A 64 9.34 18.43 -16.98
N ARG A 65 10.19 17.78 -17.78
CA ARG A 65 10.13 16.32 -17.98
C ARG A 65 10.38 15.55 -16.68
N ASP A 66 11.36 16.00 -15.89
CA ASP A 66 11.66 15.39 -14.59
C ASP A 66 10.45 15.54 -13.63
N VAL A 67 9.73 16.68 -13.68
CA VAL A 67 8.49 16.90 -12.92
C VAL A 67 7.35 16.02 -13.39
N GLU A 68 7.16 15.84 -14.71
CA GLU A 68 6.14 14.93 -15.26
C GLU A 68 6.37 13.48 -14.80
N LEU A 69 7.63 13.01 -14.85
CA LEU A 69 8.00 11.68 -14.35
C LEU A 69 7.70 11.55 -12.85
N LEU A 70 8.07 12.57 -12.07
CA LEU A 70 7.81 12.58 -10.63
C LEU A 70 6.30 12.56 -10.33
N ILE A 71 5.48 13.29 -11.10
CA ILE A 71 4.01 13.26 -10.94
C ILE A 71 3.47 11.86 -11.19
N ALA A 72 3.94 11.17 -12.23
CA ALA A 72 3.52 9.81 -12.52
C ALA A 72 3.84 8.86 -11.36
N GLN A 73 5.10 8.85 -10.91
CA GLN A 73 5.57 8.05 -9.77
C GLN A 73 4.77 8.31 -8.49
N LEU A 74 4.56 9.60 -8.16
CA LEU A 74 3.79 9.96 -6.97
C LEU A 74 2.30 9.60 -7.09
N THR A 75 1.74 9.59 -8.30
CA THR A 75 0.36 9.17 -8.56
C THR A 75 0.20 7.68 -8.35
N ASP A 76 1.15 6.88 -8.84
CA ASP A 76 1.18 5.42 -8.65
C ASP A 76 1.30 5.07 -7.17
N LEU A 77 2.25 5.68 -6.45
CA LEU A 77 2.38 5.49 -5.00
C LEU A 77 1.12 5.94 -4.25
N ASN A 78 0.50 7.06 -4.65
CA ASN A 78 -0.74 7.51 -4.04
C ASN A 78 -1.89 6.50 -4.27
N SER A 79 -1.92 5.82 -5.41
CA SER A 79 -2.91 4.76 -5.68
C SER A 79 -2.75 3.58 -4.71
N VAL A 80 -1.52 3.17 -4.40
CA VAL A 80 -1.23 2.14 -3.39
C VAL A 80 -1.72 2.60 -2.02
N THR A 81 -1.43 3.84 -1.61
CA THR A 81 -1.91 4.35 -0.30
C THR A 81 -3.43 4.45 -0.20
N LEU A 82 -4.14 4.65 -1.32
CA LEU A 82 -5.59 4.64 -1.36
C LEU A 82 -6.13 3.20 -1.30
N ALA A 83 -5.50 2.27 -2.01
CA ALA A 83 -5.85 0.85 -1.96
C ALA A 83 -5.73 0.32 -0.53
N LEU A 84 -4.64 0.64 0.18
CA LEU A 84 -4.40 0.24 1.57
C LEU A 84 -5.45 0.72 2.58
N GLN A 85 -6.27 1.72 2.22
CA GLN A 85 -7.39 2.21 3.04
C GLN A 85 -8.66 1.38 2.85
N ASP A 86 -8.66 0.42 1.93
CA ASP A 86 -9.79 -0.47 1.74
C ASP A 86 -9.88 -1.47 2.89
N LYS A 87 -11.02 -1.39 3.59
CA LYS A 87 -11.38 -2.33 4.65
C LYS A 87 -11.70 -3.73 4.13
N SER A 88 -11.56 -4.04 2.86
CA SER A 88 -11.70 -5.42 2.37
C SER A 88 -10.35 -6.14 2.26
N LEU A 89 -9.22 -5.41 2.32
CA LEU A 89 -7.90 -5.99 2.12
C LEU A 89 -7.51 -7.01 3.20
N THR A 90 -6.90 -8.09 2.72
CA THR A 90 -6.26 -9.10 3.54
C THR A 90 -4.78 -8.79 3.73
N LEU A 91 -4.14 -9.48 4.68
CA LEU A 91 -2.69 -9.35 4.89
C LEU A 91 -1.87 -9.76 3.67
N ALA A 92 -2.33 -10.76 2.91
CA ALA A 92 -1.69 -11.17 1.67
C ALA A 92 -1.76 -10.08 0.60
N ASP A 93 -2.89 -9.36 0.49
CA ASP A 93 -3.02 -8.26 -0.48
C ASP A 93 -2.12 -7.07 -0.11
N VAL A 94 -2.03 -6.74 1.18
CA VAL A 94 -1.13 -5.68 1.66
C VAL A 94 0.33 -6.05 1.38
N ARG A 95 0.71 -7.30 1.63
CA ARG A 95 2.07 -7.77 1.37
C ARG A 95 2.41 -7.70 -0.11
N LEU A 96 1.49 -8.12 -0.99
CA LEU A 96 1.64 -7.98 -2.44
C LEU A 96 1.86 -6.52 -2.87
N LEU A 97 1.06 -5.59 -2.34
CA LEU A 97 1.22 -4.16 -2.64
C LEU A 97 2.56 -3.61 -2.15
N PHE A 98 3.04 -4.05 -0.98
CA PHE A 98 4.35 -3.65 -0.45
C PHE A 98 5.49 -4.22 -1.27
N ASP A 99 5.43 -5.50 -1.64
CA ASP A 99 6.45 -6.15 -2.46
C ASP A 99 6.57 -5.46 -3.83
N ASP A 100 5.43 -5.12 -4.46
CA ASP A 100 5.41 -4.35 -5.71
C ASP A 100 6.05 -2.96 -5.56
N VAL A 101 5.82 -2.27 -4.43
CA VAL A 101 6.47 -0.98 -4.12
C VAL A 101 7.97 -1.17 -3.91
N VAL A 102 8.41 -2.22 -3.22
CA VAL A 102 9.83 -2.51 -2.97
C VAL A 102 10.55 -2.84 -4.29
N VAL A 103 9.92 -3.58 -5.20
CA VAL A 103 10.48 -3.86 -6.53
C VAL A 103 10.74 -2.57 -7.31
N GLN A 104 9.82 -1.60 -7.25
CA GLN A 104 9.97 -0.32 -7.94
C GLN A 104 10.90 0.65 -7.20
N TYR A 105 10.91 0.59 -5.87
CA TYR A 105 11.66 1.48 -4.99
C TYR A 105 12.41 0.65 -3.93
N PRO A 106 13.58 0.09 -4.26
CA PRO A 106 14.31 -0.80 -3.35
C PRO A 106 14.63 -0.18 -1.98
N GLY A 107 14.80 1.15 -1.92
CA GLY A 107 15.01 1.85 -0.65
C GLY A 107 13.82 1.75 0.34
N ALA A 108 12.63 1.39 -0.14
CA ALA A 108 11.46 1.18 0.70
C ALA A 108 11.50 -0.14 1.51
N GLU A 109 12.40 -1.07 1.15
CA GLU A 109 12.54 -2.38 1.81
C GLU A 109 12.76 -2.25 3.33
N VAL A 110 13.53 -1.25 3.74
CA VAL A 110 13.81 -0.95 5.16
C VAL A 110 12.53 -0.75 5.99
N CYS A 111 11.45 -0.29 5.36
CA CYS A 111 10.17 -0.02 6.02
C CYS A 111 9.05 -0.98 5.62
N LEU A 112 9.10 -1.55 4.42
CA LEU A 112 8.00 -2.33 3.83
C LEU A 112 8.34 -3.81 3.62
N GLY A 113 9.60 -4.20 3.79
CA GLY A 113 10.03 -5.59 3.69
C GLY A 113 9.32 -6.51 4.69
N SER A 114 9.28 -7.80 4.39
CA SER A 114 8.71 -8.82 5.27
C SER A 114 9.46 -8.98 6.59
N ASP A 115 10.74 -8.63 6.60
CA ASP A 115 11.67 -8.66 7.74
C ASP A 115 12.02 -7.26 8.25
N ALA A 116 11.30 -6.23 7.79
CA ALA A 116 11.51 -4.87 8.24
C ALA A 116 11.33 -4.78 9.76
N SER A 117 12.13 -3.93 10.41
CA SER A 117 12.14 -3.79 11.89
C SER A 117 10.79 -3.40 12.52
N ILE A 118 9.85 -2.95 11.69
CA ILE A 118 8.49 -2.61 12.10
C ILE A 118 7.54 -3.81 12.18
N VAL A 119 7.88 -4.92 11.52
CA VAL A 119 7.11 -6.15 11.58
C VAL A 119 7.40 -6.82 12.92
N GLU A 120 6.39 -6.91 13.78
CA GLU A 120 6.57 -7.42 15.15
C GLU A 120 6.92 -8.92 15.18
N ASP A 121 6.31 -9.74 14.29
CA ASP A 121 6.65 -11.15 14.11
C ASP A 121 6.64 -11.52 12.61
N PRO A 122 7.81 -11.46 11.94
CA PRO A 122 7.94 -11.82 10.53
C PRO A 122 7.53 -13.26 10.21
N THR A 123 7.73 -14.18 11.15
CA THR A 123 7.48 -15.62 10.94
C THR A 123 5.98 -15.90 11.01
N PHE A 124 5.29 -15.29 11.98
CA PHE A 124 3.84 -15.31 12.04
C PHE A 124 3.21 -14.68 10.80
N GLU A 125 3.68 -13.50 10.40
CA GLU A 125 3.12 -12.79 9.25
C GLU A 125 3.25 -13.60 7.95
N SER A 126 4.45 -14.12 7.68
CA SER A 126 4.72 -15.01 6.54
C SER A 126 3.79 -16.24 6.55
N GLY A 127 3.63 -16.87 7.72
CA GLY A 127 2.73 -18.01 7.89
C GLY A 127 1.27 -17.67 7.55
N VAL A 128 0.76 -16.54 8.03
CA VAL A 128 -0.61 -16.07 7.73
C VAL A 128 -0.78 -15.75 6.24
N VAL A 129 0.20 -15.08 5.62
CA VAL A 129 0.16 -14.75 4.18
C VAL A 129 0.10 -16.03 3.34
N LYS A 130 0.90 -17.05 3.66
CA LYS A 130 0.87 -18.34 2.96
C LYS A 130 -0.48 -19.06 3.10
N VAL A 131 -1.11 -19.01 4.28
CA VAL A 131 -2.47 -19.56 4.49
C VAL A 131 -3.49 -18.83 3.61
N LEU A 132 -3.47 -17.50 3.59
CA LEU A 132 -4.35 -16.67 2.77
C LEU A 132 -4.18 -16.91 1.27
N GLN A 133 -2.96 -17.25 0.83
CA GLN A 133 -2.63 -17.58 -0.56
C GLN A 133 -2.86 -19.05 -0.92
N HIS A 134 -3.41 -19.86 -0.01
CA HIS A 134 -3.61 -21.31 -0.17
C HIS A 134 -2.31 -22.10 -0.43
N MET A 135 -1.19 -21.59 0.09
CA MET A 135 0.14 -22.20 -0.01
C MET A 135 0.56 -22.92 1.28
N GLU A 136 -0.37 -23.58 1.95
CA GLU A 136 -0.12 -24.29 3.22
C GLU A 136 0.99 -25.36 3.11
N ALA A 137 1.19 -25.91 1.91
CA ALA A 137 2.24 -26.88 1.64
C ALA A 137 3.66 -26.28 1.71
N SER A 138 3.81 -24.95 1.56
CA SER A 138 5.10 -24.25 1.62
C SER A 138 5.42 -23.67 3.01
N LEU A 139 4.58 -23.94 4.01
CA LEU A 139 4.83 -23.55 5.40
C LEU A 139 6.02 -24.33 5.96
N ASN A 140 7.00 -23.60 6.48
CA ASN A 140 8.11 -24.18 7.24
C ASN A 140 7.67 -24.49 8.69
N GLU A 141 8.53 -25.15 9.46
CA GLU A 141 8.17 -25.58 10.82
C GLU A 141 7.99 -24.38 11.77
N ASP A 142 8.82 -23.36 11.65
CA ASP A 142 8.74 -22.16 12.48
C ASP A 142 7.45 -21.38 12.24
N GLU A 143 7.04 -21.23 10.98
CA GLU A 143 5.77 -20.65 10.55
C GLU A 143 4.59 -21.46 11.09
N ARG A 144 4.64 -22.80 11.00
CA ARG A 144 3.60 -23.68 11.57
C ARG A 144 3.47 -23.50 13.07
N MET A 145 4.58 -23.39 13.79
CA MET A 145 4.58 -23.12 15.23
C MET A 145 4.01 -21.73 15.53
N ALA A 146 4.40 -20.71 14.76
CA ALA A 146 3.92 -19.34 14.94
C ALA A 146 2.40 -19.22 14.72
N ILE A 147 1.85 -19.91 13.71
CA ILE A 147 0.40 -19.89 13.40
C ILE A 147 -0.37 -21.07 14.03
N ALA A 148 0.22 -21.78 14.99
CA ALA A 148 -0.38 -22.98 15.57
C ALA A 148 -1.79 -22.72 16.15
N LEU A 149 -2.01 -21.53 16.75
CA LEU A 149 -3.31 -21.11 17.27
C LEU A 149 -4.39 -20.92 16.18
N LEU A 150 -3.98 -20.74 14.93
CA LEU A 150 -4.87 -20.62 13.78
C LEU A 150 -5.18 -21.98 13.14
N SER A 151 -4.50 -23.05 13.57
CA SER A 151 -4.76 -24.40 13.10
C SER A 151 -6.11 -24.86 13.62
N MET A 152 -6.99 -25.29 12.71
CA MET A 152 -8.19 -25.98 13.14
C MET A 152 -7.81 -27.39 13.61
N PRO A 153 -8.39 -27.89 14.72
CA PRO A 153 -8.25 -29.29 15.04
C PRO A 153 -8.73 -30.05 13.81
N SER A 154 -7.85 -30.88 13.23
CA SER A 154 -8.24 -31.80 12.18
C SER A 154 -9.43 -32.54 12.72
N MET A 155 -10.63 -32.24 12.20
CA MET A 155 -11.83 -32.97 12.61
C MET A 155 -11.46 -34.42 12.39
N PRO A 156 -11.32 -35.23 13.46
CA PRO A 156 -10.85 -36.60 13.33
C PRO A 156 -11.77 -37.17 12.31
N ASN A 157 -11.19 -37.61 11.18
CA ASN A 157 -11.89 -37.98 9.97
C ASN A 157 -13.17 -38.66 10.37
N GLY A 158 -14.28 -37.91 10.37
CA GLY A 158 -15.42 -38.24 11.23
C GLY A 158 -15.86 -39.62 10.83
N GLY A 159 -15.46 -40.59 11.63
CA GLY A 159 -15.92 -41.96 11.56
C GLY A 159 -17.34 -41.93 12.05
N TYR A 160 -18.21 -41.23 11.33
CA TYR A 160 -19.56 -41.69 11.18
C TYR A 160 -19.41 -43.03 10.45
N VAL A 161 -19.16 -44.06 11.24
CA VAL A 161 -19.59 -45.43 10.97
C VAL A 161 -21.12 -45.34 10.94
N GLY A 162 -21.60 -44.76 9.86
CA GLY A 162 -22.98 -44.46 9.55
C GLY A 162 -23.14 -44.79 8.09
N ASP A 163 -23.15 -46.10 7.83
CA ASP A 163 -23.64 -46.74 6.62
C ASP A 163 -23.02 -46.25 5.29
N THR A 164 -21.69 -46.39 5.15
CA THR A 164 -21.02 -46.24 3.84
C THR A 164 -21.37 -47.33 2.84
N ASP A 165 -22.01 -48.41 3.26
CA ASP A 165 -22.42 -49.52 2.39
C ASP A 165 -23.67 -49.20 1.55
N SER A 166 -24.36 -48.08 1.83
CA SER A 166 -25.56 -47.66 1.10
C SER A 166 -25.33 -46.48 0.13
N MET A 167 -24.10 -45.94 0.04
CA MET A 167 -23.80 -44.83 -0.88
C MET A 167 -23.30 -45.27 -2.26
N SER A 168 -24.04 -44.85 -3.28
CA SER A 168 -23.63 -44.89 -4.70
C SER A 168 -22.21 -44.35 -4.92
N MET A 169 -21.53 -44.89 -5.93
CA MET A 169 -20.19 -44.47 -6.36
C MET A 169 -20.12 -42.96 -6.65
N ALA A 170 -21.20 -42.40 -7.22
CA ALA A 170 -21.29 -40.97 -7.53
C ALA A 170 -21.29 -40.11 -6.26
N THR A 171 -22.04 -40.51 -5.22
CA THR A 171 -22.09 -39.81 -3.93
C THR A 171 -20.75 -39.85 -3.21
N ARG A 172 -20.04 -40.99 -3.27
CA ARG A 172 -18.67 -41.11 -2.74
C ARG A 172 -17.69 -40.21 -3.48
N ALA A 173 -17.75 -40.15 -4.82
CA ALA A 173 -16.89 -39.29 -5.63
C ALA A 173 -17.15 -37.79 -5.36
N LEU A 174 -18.42 -37.38 -5.28
CA LEU A 174 -18.80 -36.00 -4.99
C LEU A 174 -18.43 -35.58 -3.56
N LYS A 175 -18.56 -36.47 -2.57
CA LYS A 175 -18.16 -36.21 -1.18
C LYS A 175 -16.64 -36.09 -1.05
N ARG A 176 -15.86 -36.94 -1.74
CA ARG A 176 -14.40 -36.80 -1.85
C ARG A 176 -14.00 -35.47 -2.49
N ARG A 177 -14.65 -35.10 -3.60
CA ARG A 177 -14.42 -33.80 -4.26
C ARG A 177 -14.71 -32.62 -3.33
N LYS A 178 -15.84 -32.64 -2.59
CA LYS A 178 -16.17 -31.60 -1.60
C LYS A 178 -15.18 -31.55 -0.44
N LEU A 179 -14.67 -32.69 0.03
CA LEU A 179 -13.67 -32.74 1.10
C LEU A 179 -12.32 -32.16 0.65
N LEU A 180 -11.93 -32.44 -0.60
CA LEU A 180 -10.70 -31.90 -1.21
C LEU A 180 -10.81 -30.40 -1.49
N GLN A 181 -12.01 -29.91 -1.80
CA GLN A 181 -12.28 -28.47 -2.03
C GLN A 181 -12.42 -27.66 -0.73
N ALA A 182 -12.57 -28.31 0.44
CA ALA A 182 -12.98 -27.65 1.68
C ALA A 182 -11.95 -27.69 2.83
N ARG A 183 -10.67 -27.96 2.57
CA ARG A 183 -9.71 -28.13 3.67
C ARG A 183 -8.47 -27.28 3.49
N SER A 184 -8.59 -26.03 3.92
CA SER A 184 -7.49 -25.43 4.67
C SER A 184 -7.45 -26.11 6.05
N ASN A 185 -6.26 -26.48 6.52
CA ASN A 185 -6.11 -26.95 7.91
C ASN A 185 -6.15 -25.78 8.91
N TYR A 186 -6.29 -24.55 8.42
CA TYR A 186 -6.27 -23.31 9.18
C TYR A 186 -7.62 -22.59 9.08
N LEU A 187 -7.85 -21.69 10.03
CA LEU A 187 -8.96 -20.76 9.98
C LEU A 187 -8.85 -19.84 8.76
N ASP A 188 -9.97 -19.35 8.25
CA ASP A 188 -9.97 -18.28 7.26
C ASP A 188 -9.39 -17.01 7.89
N CYS A 189 -8.12 -16.72 7.62
CA CYS A 189 -7.36 -15.65 8.25
C CYS A 189 -7.76 -14.23 7.81
N ARG A 190 -8.81 -14.07 6.99
CA ARG A 190 -9.33 -12.75 6.57
C ARG A 190 -9.81 -11.86 7.72
N PHE A 191 -10.07 -12.43 8.89
CA PHE A 191 -10.38 -11.65 10.09
C PHE A 191 -9.16 -10.90 10.64
N LEU A 192 -7.94 -11.33 10.33
CA LEU A 192 -6.71 -10.64 10.69
C LEU A 192 -6.59 -9.41 9.78
N ARG A 193 -6.79 -8.23 10.38
CA ARG A 193 -6.73 -6.95 9.68
C ARG A 193 -5.29 -6.44 9.69
N PRO A 194 -4.72 -6.10 8.53
CA PRO A 194 -3.49 -5.31 8.50
C PRO A 194 -3.75 -3.97 9.17
N THR A 195 -2.87 -3.58 10.06
CA THR A 195 -2.91 -2.30 10.78
C THR A 195 -2.76 -1.07 9.86
N SER A 196 -2.33 -1.28 8.61
CA SER A 196 -2.26 -0.28 7.53
C SER A 196 -3.60 0.40 7.22
N ASN A 197 -4.71 -0.24 7.59
CA ASN A 197 -6.08 0.16 7.26
C ASN A 197 -6.60 1.42 8.00
N MET A 198 -5.78 2.12 8.80
CA MET A 198 -6.29 3.20 9.66
C MET A 198 -5.60 4.56 9.53
N CYS A 199 -4.52 4.71 8.75
CA CYS A 199 -3.79 5.98 8.70
C CYS A 199 -3.43 6.42 7.27
N GLU A 200 -3.68 7.69 6.93
CA GLU A 200 -3.04 8.40 5.81
C GLU A 200 -1.53 8.63 6.09
N ARG A 201 -0.79 7.63 6.56
CA ARG A 201 0.60 7.80 7.03
C ARG A 201 1.51 6.67 6.57
N LEU A 202 1.55 6.45 5.26
CA LEU A 202 2.72 5.82 4.65
C LEU A 202 3.74 6.94 4.44
N VAL A 203 4.69 7.05 5.37
CA VAL A 203 5.82 7.97 5.25
C VAL A 203 7.00 7.14 4.79
N LEU A 204 7.31 7.17 3.49
CA LEU A 204 8.61 6.75 3.00
C LEU A 204 9.63 7.72 3.60
N CYS A 205 10.51 7.23 4.47
CA CYS A 205 11.57 8.03 5.06
C CYS A 205 12.58 8.32 3.93
N ASP A 206 12.48 9.48 3.27
CA ASP A 206 13.55 9.97 2.41
C ASP A 206 14.74 10.33 3.31
N GLU A 207 15.84 9.58 3.22
CA GLU A 207 17.14 9.99 3.75
C GLU A 207 17.73 11.12 2.90
N VAL A 208 17.13 12.30 2.97
CA VAL A 208 17.81 13.54 2.57
C VAL A 208 17.55 14.59 3.65
N GLY A 209 18.32 14.48 4.73
CA GLY A 209 18.63 15.60 5.63
C GLY A 209 17.63 15.92 6.74
N ASP A 210 16.93 14.92 7.29
CA ASP A 210 16.09 15.12 8.48
C ASP A 210 16.59 14.25 9.63
N ASP A 211 17.21 14.88 10.63
CA ASP A 211 17.65 14.31 11.92
C ASP A 211 16.45 13.92 12.80
N ARG A 212 15.50 13.14 12.24
CA ARG A 212 14.42 12.56 13.03
C ARG A 212 14.84 11.19 13.55
N PRO A 213 14.74 10.94 14.86
CA PRO A 213 15.01 9.61 15.39
C PRO A 213 14.04 8.60 14.75
N PRO A 214 14.46 7.34 14.53
CA PRO A 214 13.66 6.32 13.86
C PRO A 214 12.31 6.04 14.54
N SER A 215 12.15 6.45 15.81
CA SER A 215 10.90 6.43 16.57
C SER A 215 9.85 7.46 16.14
N GLN A 216 10.16 8.38 15.21
CA GLN A 216 9.23 9.40 14.69
C GLN A 216 8.84 9.23 13.22
N CYS A 217 9.41 8.25 12.49
CA CYS A 217 8.74 7.76 11.29
C CYS A 217 7.50 7.02 11.79
N ALA A 218 6.32 7.66 11.69
CA ALA A 218 5.04 7.03 11.95
C ALA A 218 4.77 6.04 10.81
N ALA A 219 5.58 5.00 10.75
CA ALA A 219 5.32 3.82 9.98
C ALA A 219 4.36 2.96 10.81
N ILE A 220 3.46 2.33 10.09
CA ILE A 220 2.35 1.53 10.56
C ILE A 220 2.92 0.29 11.27
N LYS A 221 2.74 0.17 12.59
CA LYS A 221 3.02 -1.08 13.34
C LYS A 221 2.12 -2.17 12.78
N LEU A 222 2.67 -3.20 12.13
CA LEU A 222 1.95 -4.43 11.76
C LEU A 222 1.76 -5.32 12.99
#